data_AF-A0A949XXM4-F1
#
_entry.id   AF-A0A949XXM4-F1
#
_cell.length_a   1.000
_cell.length_b   1.000
_cell.length_c   1.000
_cell.angle_alpha   90.00
_cell.angle_beta   90.00
_cell.angle_gamma   90.00
#
_symmetry.space_group_name_H-M   'P 1'
#
loop_
_entity.id
_entity.type
_entity.pdbx_description
1 polymer ?
#
loop_
_entity_poly.entity_id
_entity_poly.type
_entity_poly.pdbx_seq_one_letter_code
_entity_poly.pdbx_strand_id
1 'polypeptide(L)' 'MLKHLLIHPKINEVIGSAGHHARILIADGNYPASSKRGPNAELVSLNLMPGVVTCAQVLRAVLSA' A
#
# COMPACT_ATOMS: atom_id res chain seq x y z
N MET A 1 4.20 -4.92 20.41
CA MET A 1 4.01 -3.59 19.77
C MET A 1 4.84 -3.52 18.51
N LEU A 2 4.32 -2.88 17.47
CA LEU A 2 5.07 -2.58 16.24
C LEU A 2 6.17 -1.55 16.54
N LYS A 3 7.35 -1.70 15.93
CA LYS A 3 8.51 -0.80 16.11
C LYS A 3 8.71 0.17 14.94
N HIS A 4 7.76 0.20 14.01
CA HIS A 4 7.80 0.98 12.77
C HIS A 4 6.58 1.91 12.65
N LEU A 5 6.60 2.81 11.66
CA LEU A 5 5.53 3.79 11.44
C LEU A 5 4.27 3.16 10.83
N LEU A 6 4.42 2.08 10.04
CA LEU A 6 3.29 1.42 9.38
C LEU A 6 2.38 0.70 10.38
N ILE A 7 1.20 1.25 10.65
CA ILE A 7 0.22 0.62 11.56
C ILE A 7 -0.95 -0.07 10.83
N HIS A 8 -1.08 0.12 9.51
CA HIS A 8 -2.25 -0.36 8.78
C HIS A 8 -2.25 -1.90 8.71
N PRO A 9 -3.22 -2.60 9.33
CA PRO A 9 -3.16 -4.06 9.50
C PRO A 9 -3.02 -4.81 8.18
N LYS A 10 -3.86 -4.46 7.18
CA LYS A 10 -3.85 -5.14 5.89
C LYS A 10 -2.55 -4.94 5.10
N ILE A 11 -1.88 -3.79 5.26
CA ILE A 11 -0.62 -3.54 4.55
C ILE A 11 0.50 -4.35 5.23
N ASN A 12 0.52 -4.39 6.56
CA ASN A 12 1.44 -5.24 7.31
C ASN A 12 1.29 -6.72 6.94
N GLU A 13 0.06 -7.22 6.82
CA GLU A 13 -0.22 -8.60 6.38
C GLU A 13 0.33 -8.88 4.97
N VAL A 14 0.05 -8.00 4.01
CA VAL A 14 0.47 -8.18 2.60
C VAL A 14 1.99 -8.09 2.45
N ILE A 15 2.64 -7.14 3.13
CA ILE A 15 4.10 -6.99 3.08
C ILE A 15 4.77 -8.17 3.81
N GLY A 16 4.26 -8.58 4.97
CA GLY A 16 4.81 -9.71 5.73
C GLY A 16 4.69 -11.06 5.02
N SER A 17 3.74 -11.20 4.10
CA SER A 17 3.59 -12.39 3.24
C SER A 17 4.31 -12.26 1.88
N ALA A 18 4.88 -11.10 1.55
CA ALA A 18 5.52 -10.87 0.28
C ALA A 18 6.88 -11.61 0.18
N GLY A 19 7.06 -12.35 -0.91
CA GLY A 19 8.31 -13.07 -1.20
C GLY A 19 9.36 -12.22 -1.95
N HIS A 20 10.52 -12.83 -2.21
CA HIS A 20 11.55 -12.21 -3.04
C HIS A 20 11.00 -11.84 -4.43
N HIS A 21 11.31 -10.63 -4.90
CA HIS A 21 10.79 -10.01 -6.14
C HIS A 21 9.33 -9.56 -6.13
N ALA A 22 8.63 -9.57 -4.99
CA ALA A 22 7.34 -8.92 -4.88
C ALA A 22 7.45 -7.42 -5.21
N ARG A 23 6.38 -6.86 -5.77
CA ARG A 23 6.30 -5.45 -6.14
C ARG A 23 5.12 -4.79 -5.46
N ILE A 24 5.33 -3.58 -4.96
CA ILE A 24 4.29 -2.73 -4.38
C ILE A 24 4.05 -1.58 -5.36
N LEU A 25 2.79 -1.36 -5.71
CA LEU A 25 2.36 -0.20 -6.47
C LEU A 25 1.61 0.75 -5.53
N ILE A 26 2.16 1.96 -5.35
CA ILE A 26 1.46 3.06 -4.68
C ILE A 26 0.92 3.96 -5.77
N ALA A 27 -0.39 4.19 -5.78
CA ALA A 27 -1.05 4.97 -6.81
C ALA A 27 -2.03 5.98 -6.20
N ASP A 28 -2.33 7.03 -6.95
CA ASP A 28 -3.36 7.99 -6.60
C ASP A 28 -4.76 7.51 -7.06
N GLY A 29 -5.78 8.34 -6.85
CA GLY A 29 -7.15 8.04 -7.26
C GLY A 29 -7.39 8.05 -8.78
N ASN A 30 -6.41 8.45 -9.60
CA ASN A 30 -6.53 8.49 -11.05
C ASN A 30 -6.06 7.18 -11.71
N TYR A 31 -5.28 6.36 -10.99
CA TYR A 31 -4.86 5.06 -11.49
C TYR A 31 -6.04 4.06 -11.44
N PRO A 32 -6.35 3.37 -12.55
CA PRO A 32 -7.45 2.42 -12.61
C PRO A 32 -7.08 1.07 -11.95
N ALA A 33 -6.94 1.10 -10.63
CA ALA A 33 -6.43 -0.02 -9.83
C ALA A 33 -7.28 -1.30 -9.94
N SER A 34 -8.59 -1.16 -10.16
CA SER A 34 -9.50 -2.30 -10.32
C SER A 34 -9.24 -3.11 -11.59
N SER A 35 -8.81 -2.48 -12.68
CA SER A 35 -8.66 -3.12 -14.00
C SER A 35 -7.22 -3.28 -14.48
N LYS A 36 -6.25 -2.53 -13.92
CA LYS A 36 -4.83 -2.62 -14.27
C LYS A 36 -3.98 -3.45 -13.30
N ARG A 37 -4.54 -3.90 -12.17
CA ARG A 37 -3.78 -4.76 -11.23
C ARG A 37 -3.53 -6.15 -11.84
N GLY A 38 -2.39 -6.75 -11.48
CA GLY A 38 -2.11 -8.14 -11.82
C GLY A 38 -3.07 -9.10 -11.12
N PRO A 39 -3.23 -10.34 -11.63
CA PRO A 39 -4.21 -11.30 -11.11
C PRO A 39 -3.98 -11.69 -9.64
N ASN A 40 -2.75 -11.58 -9.16
CA ASN A 40 -2.35 -11.93 -7.78
C ASN A 40 -2.14 -10.70 -6.89
N ALA A 41 -2.50 -9.50 -7.35
CA ALA A 41 -2.27 -8.27 -6.61
C ALA A 41 -3.42 -7.97 -5.64
N GLU A 42 -3.09 -7.83 -4.36
CA GLU A 42 -4.01 -7.31 -3.35
C GLU A 42 -4.22 -5.81 -3.54
N LEU A 43 -5.48 -5.36 -3.57
CA LEU A 43 -5.82 -3.93 -3.62
C LEU A 43 -6.21 -3.44 -2.23
N VAL A 44 -5.45 -2.48 -1.71
CA VAL A 44 -5.75 -1.81 -0.44
C VAL A 44 -6.08 -0.34 -0.72
N SER A 45 -7.34 0.05 -0.54
CA SER A 45 -7.79 1.43 -0.68
C SER A 45 -7.63 2.19 0.63
N LEU A 46 -6.94 3.34 0.59
CA LEU A 46 -6.68 4.21 1.76
C LEU A 46 -7.28 5.61 1.60
N ASN A 47 -7.83 5.93 0.43
CA ASN A 47 -8.33 7.26 0.11
C ASN A 47 -9.62 7.56 0.88
N LEU A 48 -9.62 8.69 1.58
CA LEU A 48 -10.79 9.19 2.31
C LEU A 48 -11.35 10.45 1.63
N MET A 49 -10.48 11.40 1.31
CA MET A 49 -10.81 12.66 0.63
C MET A 49 -9.60 13.17 -0.18
N PRO A 50 -9.78 14.11 -1.11
CA PRO A 50 -8.66 14.67 -1.88
C PRO A 50 -7.51 15.15 -0.98
N GLY A 51 -6.29 14.76 -1.32
CA GLY A 51 -5.08 15.09 -0.56
C GLY A 51 -4.85 14.24 0.70
N VAL A 52 -5.75 13.32 1.06
CA VAL A 52 -5.61 12.45 2.25
C VAL A 52 -5.93 10.99 1.92
N VAL A 53 -4.99 10.06 2.09
CA VAL A 53 -3.54 10.18 2.34
C VAL A 53 -2.79 10.37 1.02
N THR A 54 -1.65 11.08 1.03
CA THR A 54 -0.83 11.28 -0.18
C THR A 54 0.07 10.06 -0.46
N CYS A 55 0.44 9.83 -1.73
CA CYS A 55 1.35 8.73 -2.10
C CYS A 55 2.71 8.82 -1.37
N ALA A 56 3.22 10.03 -1.13
CA ALA A 56 4.47 10.22 -0.40
C ALA A 56 4.37 9.82 1.08
N GLN A 57 3.23 10.08 1.73
CA GLN A 57 2.97 9.62 3.10
C GLN A 57 2.86 8.09 3.16
N VAL A 58 2.18 7.48 2.18
CA VAL A 58 2.10 6.02 2.07
C VAL A 58 3.49 5.41 1.87
N LEU A 59 4.30 5.98 0.97
CA LEU A 59 5.68 5.52 0.73
C LEU A 59 6.52 5.59 2.01
N ARG A 60 6.45 6.70 2.75
CA ARG A 60 7.17 6.86 4.03
C ARG A 60 6.77 5.78 5.05
N ALA A 61 5.46 5.47 5.15
CA ALA A 61 5.00 4.42 6.04
C ALA A 61 5.50 3.04 5.60
N VAL A 62 5.35 2.70 4.31
CA VAL A 62 5.78 1.40 3.75
C VAL A 62 7.28 1.17 3.91
N LEU A 63 8.12 2.20 3.71
CA LEU A 63 9.58 2.09 3.90
C LEU A 63 10.02 1.92 5.36
N SER A 64 9.11 2.07 6.33
CA SER A 64 9.43 1.79 7.73
C SER A 64 9.22 0.33 8.13
N ALA A 65 8.48 -0.43 7.31
CA ALA A 65 8.03 -1.79 7.60
C ALA A 65 9.17 -2.82 7.55
#